data_AF-A0A838HQ71-F1
#
_entry.id   AF-A0A838HQ71-F1
#
_cell.length_a   1.000
_cell.length_b   1.000
_cell.length_c   1.000
_cell.angle_alpha   90.00
_cell.angle_beta   90.00
_cell.angle_gamma   90.00
#
_symmetry.space_group_name_H-M   'P 1'
#
loop_
_entity.id
_entity.type
_entity.pdbx_description
1 polymer ?
#
loop_
_entity_poly.entity_id
_entity_poly.type
_entity_poly.pdbx_seq_one_letter_code
_entity_poly.pdbx_strand_id
1 'polypeptide(L)'
;MILYCNFEELRALAAGAELLAGGVCAAPSASVVAPCEATELIESLLPRLTGDLSLATLAEQRRVREAVAAICEGLHGRLDNTVLAYSPAHEEAVNLYFDYAHARTVLDRVDRIGTEMGAMIELITGGPVTAESAETVTFPD
;
A
#
# COMPACT_ATOMS: atom_id res chain seq x y z
N MET A 1 16.16 -3.88 0.17
CA MET A 1 15.81 -2.48 0.58
C MET A 1 14.76 -2.57 1.65
N ILE A 2 14.93 -1.88 2.78
CA ILE A 2 14.02 -2.02 3.94
C ILE A 2 12.98 -0.90 3.97
N LEU A 3 11.70 -1.27 3.99
CA LEU A 3 10.59 -0.42 4.38
C LEU A 3 10.38 -0.53 5.89
N TYR A 4 10.79 0.52 6.61
CA TYR A 4 10.57 0.61 8.04
C TYR A 4 9.11 0.93 8.36
N CYS A 5 8.54 0.21 9.32
CA CYS A 5 7.16 0.38 9.76
C CYS A 5 7.10 0.46 11.29
N ASN A 6 6.42 1.47 11.81
CA ASN A 6 6.11 1.54 13.23
C ASN A 6 4.80 0.79 13.57
N PHE A 7 4.52 0.64 14.86
CA PHE A 7 3.34 -0.09 15.33
C PHE A 7 2.02 0.46 14.80
N GLU A 8 1.83 1.79 14.80
CA GLU A 8 0.58 2.41 14.34
C GLU A 8 0.38 2.25 12.83
N GLU A 9 1.46 2.28 12.07
CA GLU A 9 1.45 2.02 10.63
C GLU A 9 1.07 0.57 10.31
N LEU A 10 1.65 -0.39 11.04
CA LEU A 10 1.29 -1.81 10.90
C LEU A 10 -0.17 -2.05 11.27
N ARG A 11 -0.63 -1.47 12.40
CA ARG A 11 -2.02 -1.55 12.85
C ARG A 11 -2.99 -0.97 11.82
N ALA A 12 -2.68 0.22 11.29
CA ALA A 12 -3.51 0.90 10.30
C ALA A 12 -3.61 0.11 8.99
N LEU A 13 -2.49 -0.42 8.50
CA LEU A 13 -2.47 -1.25 7.29
C LEU A 13 -3.24 -2.56 7.48
N ALA A 14 -3.07 -3.24 8.62
CA ALA A 14 -3.80 -4.46 8.93
C ALA A 14 -5.32 -4.20 9.02
N ALA A 15 -5.74 -3.16 9.73
CA ALA A 15 -7.15 -2.79 9.85
C ALA A 15 -7.77 -2.42 8.49
N GLY A 16 -7.06 -1.67 7.67
CA GLY A 16 -7.51 -1.33 6.31
C GLY A 16 -7.55 -2.54 5.37
N ALA A 17 -6.59 -3.46 5.48
CA ALA A 17 -6.57 -4.71 4.73
C ALA A 17 -7.76 -5.62 5.10
N GLU A 18 -8.05 -5.77 6.40
CA GLU A 18 -9.18 -6.57 6.89
C GLU A 18 -10.52 -5.99 6.44
N LEU A 19 -10.67 -4.65 6.45
CA LEU A 19 -11.87 -3.97 5.97
C LEU A 19 -12.13 -4.29 4.49
N LEU A 20 -11.09 -4.29 3.67
CA LEU A 20 -11.18 -4.60 2.24
C LEU A 20 -11.39 -6.09 1.97
N ALA A 21 -10.77 -6.97 2.74
CA ALA A 21 -10.95 -8.42 2.63
C ALA A 21 -12.38 -8.86 3.05
N GLY A 22 -12.95 -8.22 4.08
CA GLY A 22 -14.34 -8.47 4.51
C GLY A 22 -15.41 -7.83 3.61
N GLY A 23 -15.02 -6.83 2.80
CA GLY A 23 -15.89 -6.09 1.90
C GLY A 23 -15.98 -6.70 0.51
N VAL A 24 -16.67 -7.83 0.36
CA VAL A 24 -16.99 -8.38 -0.96
C VAL A 24 -17.85 -7.38 -1.76
N CYS A 25 -17.27 -6.81 -2.82
CA CYS A 25 -17.93 -6.17 -3.97
C CYS A 25 -18.98 -5.08 -3.67
N ALA A 26 -18.54 -3.88 -3.26
CA ALA A 26 -19.34 -2.66 -3.43
C ALA A 26 -18.59 -1.64 -4.29
N ALA A 27 -18.61 -1.85 -5.61
CA ALA A 27 -18.27 -0.82 -6.61
C ALA A 27 -19.54 0.03 -6.90
N PRO A 28 -19.43 1.33 -7.27
CA PRO A 28 -18.46 1.83 -8.25
C PRO A 28 -17.84 3.22 -7.99
N SER A 29 -16.56 3.40 -8.35
CA SER A 29 -16.13 4.37 -9.37
C SER A 29 -14.59 4.38 -9.54
N ALA A 30 -14.16 4.09 -10.77
CA ALA A 30 -12.90 4.55 -11.38
C ALA A 30 -11.53 4.05 -10.86
N SER A 31 -11.40 2.77 -10.45
CA SER A 31 -10.09 2.12 -10.37
C SER A 31 -10.00 0.97 -11.40
N VAL A 32 -8.92 0.94 -12.17
CA VAL A 32 -8.67 0.04 -13.32
C VAL A 32 -8.16 -1.34 -12.87
N VAL A 33 -8.06 -1.59 -11.56
CA VAL A 33 -7.71 -2.89 -11.01
C VAL A 33 -9.00 -3.70 -10.82
N ALA A 34 -9.07 -4.89 -11.42
CA ALA A 34 -10.20 -5.77 -11.17
C ALA A 34 -10.25 -6.05 -9.66
N PRO A 35 -11.43 -5.98 -8.99
CA PRO A 35 -11.54 -6.15 -7.54
C PRO A 35 -10.81 -7.39 -6.99
N CYS A 36 -10.71 -8.46 -7.77
CA CYS A 36 -9.97 -9.68 -7.41
C CYS A 36 -8.45 -9.47 -7.29
N GLU A 37 -7.82 -8.73 -8.21
CA GLU A 37 -6.37 -8.52 -8.22
C GLU A 37 -5.91 -7.69 -7.01
N ALA A 38 -6.69 -6.66 -6.64
CA ALA A 38 -6.41 -5.86 -5.45
C ALA A 38 -6.52 -6.70 -4.16
N THR A 39 -7.55 -7.56 -4.06
CA THR A 39 -7.72 -8.45 -2.91
C THR A 39 -6.57 -9.44 -2.80
N GLU A 40 -6.13 -10.06 -3.89
CA GLU A 40 -4.99 -10.99 -3.89
C GLU A 40 -3.70 -10.31 -3.42
N LEU A 41 -3.45 -9.08 -3.87
CA LEU A 41 -2.29 -8.30 -3.42
C LEU A 41 -2.35 -8.00 -1.92
N ILE A 42 -3.52 -7.61 -1.41
CA ILE A 42 -3.74 -7.33 0.01
C ILE A 42 -3.57 -8.60 0.86
N GLU A 43 -4.15 -9.72 0.44
CA GLU A 43 -4.01 -11.02 1.11
C GLU A 43 -2.55 -11.48 1.18
N SER A 44 -1.77 -11.20 0.13
CA SER A 44 -0.34 -11.49 0.12
C SER A 44 0.49 -10.58 1.05
N LEU A 45 0.02 -9.34 1.27
CA LEU A 45 0.69 -8.36 2.13
C LEU A 45 0.42 -8.62 3.61
N LEU A 46 -0.82 -8.98 3.96
CA LEU A 46 -1.29 -9.14 5.34
C LEU A 46 -0.36 -9.97 6.25
N PRO A 47 0.10 -11.18 5.88
CA PRO A 47 0.98 -11.98 6.74
C PRO A 47 2.37 -11.35 6.95
N ARG A 48 2.75 -10.34 6.15
CA ARG A 48 4.03 -9.63 6.26
C ARG A 48 3.96 -8.39 7.15
N LEU A 49 2.77 -7.95 7.56
CA LEU A 49 2.55 -6.75 8.39
C LEU A 49 2.85 -7.00 9.88
N THR A 50 3.97 -7.66 10.18
CA THR A 50 4.40 -7.96 11.55
C THR A 50 5.64 -7.17 11.98
N GLY A 51 6.21 -6.37 11.08
CA GLY A 51 7.45 -5.62 11.31
C GLY A 51 7.89 -4.88 10.05
N ASP A 52 9.18 -4.60 9.97
CA ASP A 52 9.80 -4.01 8.76
C ASP A 52 9.72 -4.99 7.57
N LEU A 53 9.56 -4.44 6.36
CA LEU A 53 9.46 -5.24 5.13
C LEU A 53 10.75 -5.10 4.32
N SER A 54 11.40 -6.23 4.07
CA SER A 54 12.42 -6.33 3.01
C SER A 54 11.73 -6.33 1.64
N LEU A 55 12.22 -5.47 0.75
CA LEU A 55 11.86 -5.38 -0.66
C LEU A 55 13.11 -5.73 -1.48
N ALA A 56 13.15 -6.96 -1.98
CA ALA A 56 14.30 -7.50 -2.68
C ALA A 56 14.35 -7.04 -4.14
N THR A 57 13.21 -6.76 -4.76
CA THR A 57 13.10 -6.41 -6.18
C THR A 57 12.15 -5.24 -6.41
N LEU A 58 12.32 -4.50 -7.51
CA LEU A 58 11.39 -3.42 -7.85
C LEU A 58 9.99 -3.95 -8.17
N ALA A 59 9.89 -5.17 -8.72
CA ALA A 59 8.61 -5.85 -8.93
C ALA A 59 7.88 -6.11 -7.60
N GLU A 60 8.60 -6.56 -6.57
CA GLU A 60 8.05 -6.72 -5.22
C GLU A 60 7.60 -5.37 -4.62
N GLN A 61 8.45 -4.34 -4.72
CA GLN A 61 8.09 -3.00 -4.27
C GLN A 61 6.80 -2.50 -4.93
N ARG A 62 6.62 -2.71 -6.24
CA ARG A 62 5.41 -2.30 -6.98
C ARG A 62 4.15 -3.02 -6.50
N ARG A 63 4.23 -4.32 -6.22
CA ARG A 63 3.11 -5.09 -5.65
C ARG A 63 2.72 -4.58 -4.26
N VAL A 64 3.72 -4.30 -3.41
CA VAL A 64 3.48 -3.72 -2.08
C VAL A 64 2.87 -2.32 -2.20
N ARG A 65 3.38 -1.48 -3.10
CA ARG A 65 2.84 -0.16 -3.40
C ARG A 65 1.36 -0.21 -3.80
N GLU A 66 1.01 -1.14 -4.70
CA GLU A 66 -0.37 -1.32 -5.16
C GLU A 66 -1.30 -1.78 -4.04
N ALA A 67 -0.88 -2.75 -3.22
CA ALA A 67 -1.64 -3.17 -2.05
C ALA A 67 -1.86 -2.03 -1.05
N VAL A 68 -0.81 -1.27 -0.72
CA VAL A 68 -0.91 -0.12 0.21
C VAL A 68 -1.76 1.00 -0.38
N ALA A 69 -1.70 1.25 -1.69
CA ALA A 69 -2.54 2.23 -2.37
C ALA A 69 -4.03 1.84 -2.29
N ALA A 70 -4.36 0.57 -2.54
CA ALA A 70 -5.72 0.07 -2.41
C ALA A 70 -6.24 0.22 -0.96
N ILE A 71 -5.41 -0.06 0.04
CA ILE A 71 -5.73 0.18 1.46
C ILE A 71 -6.02 1.66 1.72
N CYS A 72 -5.18 2.57 1.21
CA CYS A 72 -5.38 4.01 1.34
C CYS A 72 -6.72 4.46 0.71
N GLU A 73 -7.04 3.97 -0.48
CA GLU A 73 -8.31 4.26 -1.16
C GLU A 73 -9.51 3.77 -0.35
N GLY A 74 -9.45 2.55 0.19
CA GLY A 74 -10.49 1.99 1.05
C GLY A 74 -10.71 2.80 2.32
N LEU A 75 -9.63 3.14 3.03
CA LEU A 75 -9.69 3.94 4.25
C LEU A 75 -10.22 5.35 3.99
N HIS A 76 -9.77 6.00 2.90
CA HIS A 76 -10.26 7.32 2.52
C HIS A 76 -11.75 7.29 2.15
N GLY A 77 -12.18 6.32 1.35
CA GLY A 77 -13.60 6.16 1.01
C GLY A 77 -14.48 5.91 2.23
N ARG A 78 -13.99 5.12 3.21
CA ARG A 78 -14.71 4.89 4.46
C ARG A 78 -14.76 6.17 5.32
N LEU A 79 -13.65 6.89 5.43
CA LEU A 79 -13.57 8.17 6.12
C LEU A 79 -14.61 9.16 5.57
N ASP A 80 -14.60 9.38 4.26
CA ASP A 80 -15.53 10.30 3.58
C ASP A 80 -16.98 9.92 3.87
N ASN A 81 -17.32 8.63 3.74
CA ASN A 81 -18.67 8.15 4.03
C ASN A 81 -19.08 8.38 5.49
N THR A 82 -18.19 8.12 6.44
CA THR A 82 -18.46 8.33 7.88
C THR A 82 -18.62 9.82 8.20
N VAL A 83 -17.81 10.68 7.60
CA VAL A 83 -17.91 12.15 7.75
C VAL A 83 -19.26 12.65 7.23
N LEU A 84 -19.68 12.18 6.04
CA LEU A 84 -20.96 12.55 5.44
C LEU A 84 -22.17 12.02 6.21
N ALA A 85 -22.07 10.80 6.77
CA ALA A 85 -23.15 10.18 7.51
C ALA A 85 -23.37 10.79 8.91
N TYR A 86 -22.30 11.25 9.56
CA TYR A 86 -22.35 11.71 10.95
C TYR A 86 -21.80 13.14 11.12
N SER A 87 -20.48 13.29 11.14
CA SER A 87 -19.75 14.54 11.34
C SER A 87 -18.24 14.27 11.27
N PRO A 88 -17.41 15.26 10.87
CA PRO A 88 -15.95 15.17 11.00
C PRO A 88 -15.44 14.84 12.41
N ALA A 89 -16.20 15.21 13.45
CA ALA A 89 -15.82 14.99 14.85
C ALA A 89 -16.37 13.66 15.42
N HIS A 90 -17.00 12.83 14.59
CA HIS A 90 -17.43 11.50 15.03
C HIS A 90 -16.21 10.62 15.33
N GLU A 91 -16.25 9.85 16.43
CA GLU A 91 -15.12 9.03 16.89
C GLU A 91 -14.56 8.12 15.79
N GLU A 92 -15.44 7.43 15.05
CA GLU A 92 -15.04 6.58 13.92
C GLU A 92 -14.34 7.38 12.81
N ALA A 93 -14.78 8.61 12.51
CA ALA A 93 -14.13 9.46 11.50
C ALA A 93 -12.72 9.89 11.95
N VAL A 94 -12.56 10.21 13.23
CA VAL A 94 -11.25 10.56 13.79
C VAL A 94 -10.29 9.37 13.72
N ASN A 95 -10.75 8.17 14.08
CA ASN A 95 -9.94 6.96 14.01
C ASN A 95 -9.54 6.63 12.56
N LEU A 96 -10.49 6.69 11.63
CA LEU A 96 -10.24 6.47 10.20
C LEU A 96 -9.25 7.48 9.61
N TYR A 97 -9.29 8.74 10.06
CA TYR A 97 -8.30 9.73 9.66
C TYR A 97 -6.88 9.33 10.07
N PHE A 98 -6.69 8.88 11.31
CA PHE A 98 -5.35 8.44 11.77
C PHE A 98 -4.88 7.20 11.02
N ASP A 99 -5.76 6.20 10.86
CA ASP A 99 -5.41 4.99 10.11
C ASP A 99 -5.05 5.33 8.65
N TYR A 100 -5.84 6.19 7.99
CA TYR A 100 -5.53 6.69 6.64
C TYR A 100 -4.20 7.45 6.60
N ALA A 101 -3.94 8.37 7.55
CA ALA A 101 -2.72 9.16 7.58
C ALA A 101 -1.47 8.29 7.78
N HIS A 102 -1.56 7.26 8.62
CA HIS A 102 -0.48 6.29 8.80
C HIS A 102 -0.25 5.46 7.52
N ALA A 103 -1.30 4.92 6.91
CA ALA A 103 -1.19 4.19 5.65
C ALA A 103 -0.61 5.05 4.52
N ARG A 104 -1.04 6.32 4.44
CA ARG A 104 -0.54 7.31 3.46
C ARG A 104 0.95 7.60 3.64
N THR A 105 1.41 7.66 4.90
CA THR A 105 2.84 7.84 5.22
C THR A 105 3.66 6.65 4.74
N VAL A 106 3.14 5.43 4.90
CA VAL A 106 3.79 4.23 4.36
C VAL A 106 3.82 4.27 2.84
N LEU A 107 2.72 4.65 2.18
CA LEU A 107 2.65 4.75 0.72
C LEU A 107 3.73 5.69 0.16
N ASP A 108 3.89 6.88 0.76
CA ASP A 108 4.94 7.83 0.38
C ASP A 108 6.34 7.21 0.48
N ARG A 109 6.63 6.50 1.59
CA ARG A 109 7.92 5.82 1.75
C ARG A 109 8.12 4.71 0.72
N VAL A 110 7.08 3.94 0.42
CA VAL A 110 7.13 2.89 -0.61
C VAL A 110 7.41 3.51 -1.99
N ASP A 111 6.76 4.62 -2.35
CA ASP A 111 7.00 5.34 -3.61
C ASP A 111 8.43 5.86 -3.73
N ARG A 112 8.99 6.40 -2.63
CA ARG A 112 10.39 6.84 -2.57
C ARG A 112 11.36 5.68 -2.78
N ILE A 113 11.14 4.55 -2.09
CA ILE A 113 11.95 3.33 -2.28
C ILE A 113 11.87 2.88 -3.75
N GLY A 114 10.68 2.86 -4.36
CA GLY A 114 10.52 2.50 -5.77
C GLY A 114 11.27 3.42 -6.74
N THR A 115 11.27 4.73 -6.46
CA THR A 115 12.03 5.73 -7.23
C THR A 115 13.53 5.49 -7.12
N GLU A 116 14.03 5.24 -5.91
CA GLU A 116 15.45 4.93 -5.65
C GLU A 116 15.88 3.63 -6.34
N MET A 117 15.09 2.56 -6.22
CA MET A 117 15.32 1.29 -6.90
C MET A 117 15.34 1.44 -8.42
N GLY A 118 14.39 2.19 -8.99
CA GLY A 118 14.35 2.49 -10.41
C GLY A 118 15.62 3.19 -10.89
N ALA A 119 16.03 4.26 -10.19
CA ALA A 119 17.25 4.99 -10.53
C ALA A 119 18.51 4.10 -10.45
N MET A 120 18.59 3.21 -9.46
CA MET A 120 19.71 2.26 -9.34
C MET A 120 19.73 1.23 -10.48
N ILE A 121 18.57 0.70 -10.89
CA ILE A 121 18.48 -0.20 -12.05
C ILE A 121 18.98 0.51 -13.32
N GLU A 122 18.53 1.75 -13.55
CA GLU A 122 18.95 2.51 -14.72
C GLU A 122 20.46 2.76 -14.73
N LEU A 123 21.03 3.07 -13.56
CA LEU A 123 22.46 3.27 -13.41
C LEU A 123 23.28 2.00 -13.71
N ILE A 124 22.82 0.84 -13.24
CA ILE A 124 23.56 -0.44 -13.37
C ILE A 124 23.39 -1.05 -14.76
N THR A 125 22.20 -0.92 -15.36
CA THR A 125 21.87 -1.52 -16.66
C THR A 125 22.18 -0.59 -17.84
N GLY A 126 22.34 0.72 -17.61
CA GLY A 126 22.61 1.71 -18.66
C GLY A 126 21.40 2.03 -19.54
N GLY A 127 20.19 1.64 -19.13
CA GLY A 127 18.95 1.86 -19.88
C GLY A 127 17.73 2.01 -18.96
N PRO A 128 16.55 2.37 -19.50
CA PRO A 128 15.33 2.52 -18.71
C PRO A 128 14.91 1.19 -18.06
N VAL A 129 14.20 1.27 -16.94
CA VAL A 129 13.67 0.10 -16.25
C VAL A 129 12.74 -0.72 -17.15
N THR A 130 13.09 -1.99 -17.36
CA THR A 130 12.25 -3.00 -18.03
C THR A 130 11.56 -3.91 -17.02
N ALA A 131 10.52 -4.63 -17.44
CA ALA A 131 9.86 -5.64 -16.58
C ALA A 131 10.85 -6.72 -16.12
N GLU A 132 11.70 -7.20 -17.02
CA GLU A 132 12.76 -8.15 -16.70
C GLU A 132 13.72 -7.59 -15.64
N SER A 133 14.21 -6.36 -15.81
CA SER A 133 15.12 -5.75 -14.83
C SER A 133 14.45 -5.51 -13.48
N ALA A 134 13.15 -5.19 -13.46
CA ALA A 134 12.40 -4.99 -12.22
C ALA A 134 12.23 -6.28 -11.41
N GLU A 135 12.20 -7.45 -12.08
CA GLU A 135 12.11 -8.76 -11.45
C GLU A 135 13.49 -9.35 -11.09
N THR A 136 14.51 -9.10 -11.90
CA THR A 136 15.80 -9.81 -11.81
C THR A 136 16.88 -9.04 -11.06
N VAL A 137 16.82 -7.70 -11.02
CA VAL A 137 17.77 -6.91 -10.24
C VAL A 137 17.38 -6.96 -8.76
N THR A 138 18.27 -7.53 -7.95
CA THR A 138 18.05 -7.70 -6.51
C THR A 138 18.81 -6.67 -5.68
N PHE A 139 18.17 -6.17 -4.63
CA PHE A 139 18.75 -5.22 -3.67
C PHE A 139 18.95 -5.87 -2.31
N PRO A 140 20.10 -5.66 -1.65
CA PRO A 140 20.33 -6.14 -0.29
C PRO A 140 19.42 -5.43 0.73
N ASP A 141 19.31 -6.05 1.90
CA ASP A 141 18.66 -5.48 3.08
C ASP A 141 19.56 -4.49 3.82
#